data_AF-A0A9P1E4N3-F1
#
_entry.id   AF-A0A9P1E4N3-F1
#
_cell.length_a   1.000
_cell.length_b   1.000
_cell.length_c   1.000
_cell.angle_alpha   90.00
_cell.angle_beta   90.00
_cell.angle_gamma   90.00
#
_symmetry.space_group_name_H-M   'P 1'
#
loop_
_entity.id
_entity.type
_entity.pdbx_description
1 polymer ?
#
loop_
_entity_poly.entity_id
_entity_poly.type
_entity_poly.pdbx_seq_one_letter_code
_entity_poly.pdbx_strand_id
1 'polypeptide(L)'
;MEHLVIHLPYEALNGGPVFYRWMYRFERFLGELKKKVTNKAHVEASICQAYLQQEISTFSSFYFEREVITRKKRVARNDDIGEDLYENVVSIFNYTGRGKGAWTNRYIVGKELQIVHTYMLINCPEILPFYQAEYSTFPDNEIDALVDSHFIPWYKHQINNRGIVDPLLVSLSWGPGAYAKVWRSYVINGYTYHTVGYG
;
A
#
# COMPACT_ATOMS: atom_id res chain seq x y z
N MET A 1 15.86 5.95 19.34
CA MET A 1 14.88 6.61 20.22
C MET A 1 13.53 6.37 19.62
N GLU A 2 12.69 5.61 20.31
CA GLU A 2 11.32 5.35 19.91
C GLU A 2 10.50 6.59 20.29
N HIS A 3 9.92 7.25 19.29
CA HIS A 3 9.05 8.42 19.48
C HIS A 3 7.61 7.94 19.37
N LEU A 4 6.97 7.67 20.50
CA LEU A 4 5.59 7.20 20.54
C LEU A 4 4.62 8.37 20.35
N VAL A 5 3.80 8.33 19.30
CA VAL A 5 2.83 9.40 18.96
C VAL A 5 1.54 9.14 19.73
N ILE A 6 1.47 9.57 21.00
CA ILE A 6 0.20 9.61 21.74
C ILE A 6 -0.20 11.08 21.88
N HIS A 7 -1.39 11.41 21.38
CA HIS A 7 -2.02 12.69 21.66
C HIS A 7 -2.79 12.58 22.98
N LEU A 8 -2.24 13.11 24.07
CA LEU A 8 -3.01 13.35 25.28
C LEU A 8 -3.85 14.62 25.09
N PRO A 9 -5.20 14.55 25.17
CA PRO A 9 -6.08 15.69 24.85
C PRO A 9 -5.74 16.98 25.61
N TYR A 10 -5.31 16.85 26.86
CA TYR A 10 -4.94 17.97 27.72
C TYR A 10 -3.62 18.64 27.29
N GLU A 11 -2.63 17.87 26.82
CA GLU A 11 -1.35 18.42 26.36
C GLU A 11 -1.49 19.17 25.03
N ALA A 12 -2.40 18.69 24.15
CA ALA A 12 -2.74 19.36 22.91
C ALA A 12 -3.50 20.69 23.16
N LEU A 13 -4.38 20.71 24.17
CA LEU A 13 -5.10 21.93 24.56
C LEU A 13 -4.14 23.02 25.07
N ASN A 14 -3.18 22.64 25.91
CA ASN A 14 -2.28 23.61 26.55
C ASN A 14 -1.09 24.04 25.68
N GLY A 15 -0.55 23.16 24.85
CA GLY A 15 0.67 23.44 24.08
C GLY A 15 0.50 23.38 22.57
N GLY A 16 -0.73 23.27 22.07
CA GLY A 16 -1.01 23.19 20.64
C GLY A 16 -0.55 21.88 20.01
N PRO A 17 -0.48 21.83 18.66
CA PRO A 17 -0.10 20.63 17.93
C PRO A 17 1.26 20.08 18.36
N VAL A 18 1.24 18.82 18.79
CA VAL A 18 2.39 18.07 19.32
C VAL A 18 3.63 18.13 18.42
N PHE A 19 3.45 18.26 17.11
CA PHE A 19 4.56 18.23 16.14
C PHE A 19 5.60 19.35 16.29
N TYR A 20 5.22 20.52 16.83
CA TYR A 20 6.17 21.61 17.07
C TYR A 20 6.94 21.45 18.38
N ARG A 21 6.46 20.62 19.31
CA ARG A 21 7.05 20.39 20.63
C ARG A 21 7.88 19.10 20.70
N TRP A 22 7.98 18.39 19.59
CA TRP A 22 8.65 17.10 19.50
C TRP A 22 10.11 17.22 19.12
N MET A 23 10.97 16.52 19.87
CA MET A 23 12.39 16.43 19.54
C MET A 23 12.65 15.74 18.21
N TYR A 24 11.75 14.85 17.76
CA TYR A 24 11.93 14.09 16.53
C TYR A 24 12.27 14.95 15.30
N ARG A 25 11.62 16.10 15.13
CA ARG A 25 11.92 17.01 14.00
C ARG A 25 13.35 17.56 14.08
N PHE A 26 13.80 17.95 15.26
CA PHE A 26 15.15 18.45 15.51
C PHE A 26 16.20 17.34 15.35
N GLU A 27 15.94 16.15 15.88
CA GLU A 27 16.82 14.99 15.73
C GLU A 27 16.99 14.58 14.26
N ARG A 28 15.89 14.58 13.48
CA ARG A 28 15.93 14.31 12.04
C ARG A 28 16.77 15.34 11.31
N PHE A 29 16.56 16.62 11.60
CA PHE A 29 17.35 17.71 11.02
C PHE A 29 18.85 17.58 11.37
N LEU A 30 19.19 17.36 12.64
CA LEU A 30 20.57 17.11 13.07
C LEU A 30 21.17 15.87 12.40
N GLY A 31 20.37 14.82 12.22
CA GLY A 31 20.76 13.61 11.49
C GLY A 31 21.07 13.89 10.02
N GLU A 32 20.35 14.80 9.36
CA GLU A 32 20.66 15.25 8.00
C GLU A 32 21.94 16.08 7.95
N LEU A 33 22.12 17.03 8.90
CA LEU A 33 23.35 17.80 9.01
C LEU A 33 24.57 16.90 9.22
N LYS A 34 24.47 15.90 10.11
CA LYS A 34 25.55 14.92 10.33
C LYS A 34 25.95 14.18 9.05
N LYS A 35 24.99 13.85 8.18
CA LYS A 35 25.28 13.20 6.88
C LYS A 35 25.98 14.14 5.88
N LYS A 36 25.85 15.46 6.06
CA LYS A 36 26.52 16.47 5.23
C LYS A 36 27.97 16.72 5.63
N VAL A 37 28.39 16.27 6.82
CA VAL A 37 29.77 16.41 7.31
C VAL A 37 30.65 15.32 6.68
N THR A 38 31.25 15.63 5.53
CA THR A 38 32.25 14.78 4.86
C THR A 38 33.65 15.02 5.41
N ASN A 39 33.97 16.26 5.80
CA ASN A 39 35.25 16.63 6.42
C ASN A 39 35.04 17.04 7.88
N LYS A 40 35.50 16.21 8.82
CA LYS A 40 35.37 16.47 10.26
C LYS A 40 36.30 17.55 10.79
N ALA A 41 37.38 17.88 10.09
CA ALA A 41 38.29 18.96 10.46
C ALA A 41 37.66 20.35 10.20
N HIS A 42 36.72 20.44 9.25
CA HIS A 42 36.04 21.67 8.87
C HIS A 42 34.53 21.42 8.73
N VAL A 43 33.86 21.17 9.86
CA VAL A 43 32.45 20.77 9.91
C VAL A 43 31.53 21.79 9.24
N GLU A 44 31.67 23.08 9.57
CA GLU A 44 30.83 24.14 9.04
C GLU A 44 30.97 24.29 7.53
N ALA A 45 32.22 24.35 7.03
CA ALA A 45 32.50 24.45 5.60
C ALA A 45 31.97 23.23 4.83
N SER A 46 32.10 22.03 5.41
CA SER A 46 31.58 20.80 4.81
C SER A 46 30.05 20.81 4.70
N ILE A 47 29.35 21.30 5.72
CA ILE A 47 27.89 21.48 5.69
C ILE A 47 27.51 22.50 4.61
N CYS A 48 28.13 23.68 4.60
CA CYS A 48 27.86 24.74 3.61
C CYS A 48 28.05 24.24 2.18
N GLN A 49 29.14 23.52 1.91
CA GLN A 49 29.43 22.93 0.61
C GLN A 49 28.34 21.93 0.19
N ALA A 50 27.93 21.03 1.09
CA ALA A 50 26.88 20.05 0.80
C ALA A 50 25.51 20.71 0.57
N TYR A 51 25.21 21.82 1.26
CA TYR A 51 24.01 22.62 0.99
C TYR A 51 24.05 23.26 -0.38
N LEU A 52 25.16 23.92 -0.75
CA LEU A 52 25.33 24.54 -2.06
C LEU A 52 25.13 23.51 -3.19
N GLN A 53 25.76 22.33 -3.07
CA GLN A 53 25.60 21.26 -4.04
C GLN A 53 24.16 20.75 -4.12
N GLN A 54 23.47 20.63 -2.98
CA GLN A 54 22.06 20.26 -2.94
C GLN A 54 21.17 21.29 -3.65
N GLU A 55 21.39 22.58 -3.43
CA GLU A 55 20.64 23.66 -4.07
C GLU A 55 20.88 23.69 -5.58
N ILE A 56 22.14 23.61 -6.02
CA ILE A 56 22.49 23.54 -7.45
C ILE A 56 21.82 22.33 -8.09
N SER A 57 21.93 21.14 -7.49
CA SER A 57 21.28 19.93 -8.02
C SER A 57 19.76 20.06 -8.11
N THR A 58 19.13 20.71 -7.12
CA THR A 58 17.69 20.96 -7.10
C THR A 58 17.31 21.96 -8.19
N PHE A 59 18.09 23.02 -8.38
CA PHE A 59 17.87 24.01 -9.43
C PHE A 59 18.05 23.41 -10.83
N SER A 60 19.12 22.64 -11.07
CA SER A 60 19.33 21.94 -12.34
C SER A 60 18.22 20.94 -12.65
N SER A 61 17.58 20.34 -11.63
CA SER A 61 16.52 19.35 -11.83
C SER A 61 15.29 19.88 -12.60
N PHE A 62 15.07 21.19 -12.59
CA PHE A 62 13.98 21.84 -13.34
C PHE A 62 14.23 21.89 -14.85
N TYR A 63 15.49 21.79 -15.29
CA TYR A 63 15.86 21.84 -16.70
C TYR A 63 16.00 20.45 -17.33
N PHE A 64 16.00 19.38 -16.53
CA PHE A 64 16.07 18.02 -17.05
C PHE A 64 14.68 17.50 -17.46
N GLU A 65 14.68 16.67 -18.50
CA GLU A 65 13.51 15.93 -18.99
C GLU A 65 12.86 15.08 -17.88
N ARG A 66 11.60 14.69 -18.08
CA ARG A 66 10.82 13.98 -17.05
C ARG A 66 11.43 12.65 -16.64
N GLU A 67 12.03 11.95 -17.59
CA GLU A 67 12.64 10.62 -17.41
C GLU A 67 13.95 10.65 -16.60
N VAL A 68 14.60 11.82 -16.50
CA VAL A 68 15.84 11.95 -15.72
C VAL A 68 15.53 11.89 -14.22
N ILE A 69 15.97 10.81 -13.58
CA ILE A 69 15.83 10.62 -12.14
C ILE A 69 16.70 11.63 -11.40
N THR A 70 16.04 12.55 -10.69
CA THR A 70 16.67 13.54 -9.82
C THR A 70 16.22 13.34 -8.39
N ARG A 71 16.90 13.96 -7.42
CA ARG A 71 16.49 13.88 -6.00
C ARG A 71 15.02 14.30 -5.77
N LYS A 72 14.52 15.28 -6.53
CA LYS A 72 13.13 15.76 -6.43
C LYS A 72 12.13 14.82 -7.11
N LYS A 73 12.53 14.18 -8.22
CA LYS A 73 11.69 13.26 -9.00
C LYS A 73 11.84 11.80 -8.54
N ARG A 74 12.73 11.51 -7.59
CA ARG A 74 12.97 10.16 -7.08
C ARG A 74 11.76 9.69 -6.29
N VAL A 75 11.16 8.63 -6.79
CA VAL A 75 10.11 7.81 -6.18
C VAL A 75 10.46 7.49 -4.72
N ALA A 76 9.48 7.61 -3.82
CA ALA A 76 9.72 7.41 -2.39
C ALA A 76 10.14 5.96 -2.10
N ARG A 77 10.79 5.71 -0.95
CA ARG A 77 11.38 4.37 -0.65
C ARG A 77 10.38 3.21 -0.67
N ASN A 78 9.12 3.50 -0.38
CA ASN A 78 8.02 2.53 -0.33
C ASN A 78 7.03 2.71 -1.49
N ASP A 79 7.37 3.54 -2.46
CA ASP A 79 6.49 3.82 -3.57
C ASP A 79 6.70 2.72 -4.61
N ASP A 80 5.70 1.84 -4.69
CA ASP A 80 5.70 0.64 -5.52
C ASP A 80 5.03 0.91 -6.87
N ILE A 81 5.16 2.12 -7.44
CA ILE A 81 4.68 2.43 -8.80
C ILE A 81 5.44 1.51 -9.77
N GLY A 82 4.89 0.33 -10.01
CA GLY A 82 5.22 -0.47 -11.18
C GLY A 82 4.56 0.18 -12.40
N GLU A 83 5.36 0.42 -13.43
CA GLU A 83 4.89 0.89 -14.75
C GLU A 83 4.11 -0.19 -15.51
N ASP A 84 4.05 -1.42 -14.98
CA ASP A 84 3.40 -2.55 -15.60
C ASP A 84 1.91 -2.60 -15.24
N LEU A 85 1.13 -1.65 -15.76
CA LEU A 85 -0.31 -1.85 -15.85
C LEU A 85 -0.56 -2.91 -16.92
N TYR A 86 -0.89 -4.14 -16.51
CA TYR A 86 -1.20 -5.18 -17.48
C TYR A 86 -2.53 -4.87 -18.17
N GLU A 87 -2.49 -4.68 -19.48
CA GLU A 87 -3.71 -4.61 -20.29
C GLU A 87 -4.46 -5.95 -20.18
N ASN A 88 -5.78 -5.89 -19.93
CA ASN A 88 -6.70 -7.03 -19.78
C ASN A 88 -6.59 -7.84 -18.46
N VAL A 89 -6.12 -7.23 -17.38
CA VAL A 89 -6.17 -7.82 -16.04
C VAL A 89 -7.22 -7.10 -15.18
N VAL A 90 -7.93 -7.85 -14.32
CA VAL A 90 -8.91 -7.29 -13.37
C VAL A 90 -8.28 -6.17 -12.56
N SER A 91 -9.00 -5.06 -12.35
CA SER A 91 -8.50 -3.87 -11.66
C SER A 91 -7.82 -4.18 -10.31
N ILE A 92 -8.37 -5.13 -9.53
CA ILE A 92 -7.83 -5.53 -8.23
C ILE A 92 -6.43 -6.16 -8.28
N PHE A 93 -6.01 -6.70 -9.42
CA PHE A 93 -4.69 -7.31 -9.58
C PHE A 93 -3.67 -6.35 -10.19
N ASN A 94 -4.08 -5.13 -10.53
CA ASN A 94 -3.20 -4.14 -11.14
C ASN A 94 -2.37 -3.34 -10.10
N TYR A 95 -2.47 -3.71 -8.82
CA TYR A 95 -1.65 -3.15 -7.76
C TYR A 95 -0.31 -3.90 -7.68
N THR A 96 0.75 -3.21 -8.05
CA THR A 96 2.11 -3.70 -7.85
C THR A 96 2.50 -3.53 -6.38
N GLY A 97 2.85 -4.64 -5.74
CA GLY A 97 3.32 -4.68 -4.37
C GLY A 97 4.56 -5.55 -4.25
N ARG A 98 5.35 -5.32 -3.21
CA ARG A 98 6.65 -5.97 -3.03
C ARG A 98 6.80 -6.53 -1.63
N GLY A 99 6.96 -7.85 -1.55
CA GLY A 99 7.39 -8.51 -0.32
C GLY A 99 8.82 -8.14 0.08
N LYS A 100 9.05 -7.92 1.37
CA LYS A 100 10.36 -7.67 1.98
C LYS A 100 10.83 -8.91 2.74
N GLY A 101 12.09 -9.29 2.50
CA GLY A 101 12.74 -10.43 3.15
C GLY A 101 12.45 -11.77 2.49
N ALA A 102 12.84 -12.86 3.17
CA ALA A 102 12.59 -14.22 2.68
C ALA A 102 11.09 -14.55 2.72
N TRP A 103 10.58 -15.16 1.65
CA TRP A 103 9.23 -15.68 1.61
C TRP A 103 9.20 -17.16 1.98
N THR A 104 8.04 -17.61 2.41
CA THR A 104 7.70 -19.03 2.59
C THR A 104 6.46 -19.34 1.78
N ASN A 105 6.17 -20.62 1.57
CA ASN A 105 4.96 -21.04 0.87
C ASN A 105 3.99 -21.67 1.88
N ARG A 106 2.70 -21.36 1.74
CA ARG A 106 1.63 -21.89 2.58
C ARG A 106 0.41 -22.21 1.73
N TYR A 107 -0.27 -23.29 2.07
CA TYR A 107 -1.61 -23.57 1.55
C TYR A 107 -2.65 -22.81 2.39
N ILE A 108 -3.48 -22.02 1.73
CA ILE A 108 -4.67 -21.37 2.27
C ILE A 108 -5.85 -22.34 2.10
N VAL A 109 -6.52 -22.71 3.19
CA VAL A 109 -7.54 -23.75 3.18
C VAL A 109 -8.78 -23.31 3.97
N GLY A 110 -9.95 -23.82 3.56
CA GLY A 110 -11.20 -23.65 4.28
C GLY A 110 -11.66 -22.19 4.29
N LYS A 111 -11.97 -21.68 5.50
CA LYS A 111 -12.54 -20.34 5.69
C LYS A 111 -11.64 -19.22 5.16
N GLU A 112 -10.31 -19.35 5.28
CA GLU A 112 -9.40 -18.32 4.77
C GLU A 112 -9.52 -18.18 3.24
N LEU A 113 -9.67 -19.29 2.52
CA LEU A 113 -9.80 -19.27 1.06
C LEU A 113 -11.13 -18.63 0.64
N GLN A 114 -12.20 -18.92 1.39
CA GLN A 114 -13.52 -18.33 1.18
C GLN A 114 -13.48 -16.81 1.41
N ILE A 115 -12.85 -16.35 2.49
CA ILE A 115 -12.68 -14.91 2.78
C ILE A 115 -11.93 -14.21 1.64
N VAL A 116 -10.83 -14.80 1.16
CA VAL A 116 -10.06 -14.23 0.04
C VAL A 116 -10.89 -14.17 -1.23
N HIS A 117 -11.68 -15.21 -1.53
CA HIS A 117 -12.55 -15.24 -2.71
C HIS A 117 -13.66 -14.18 -2.60
N THR A 118 -14.36 -14.12 -1.47
CA THR A 118 -15.40 -13.11 -1.21
C THR A 118 -14.84 -11.70 -1.32
N TYR A 119 -13.70 -11.43 -0.68
CA TYR A 119 -13.03 -10.13 -0.73
C TYR A 119 -12.69 -9.73 -2.18
N MET A 120 -12.14 -10.67 -2.95
CA MET A 120 -11.84 -10.43 -4.36
C MET A 120 -13.09 -10.03 -5.14
N LEU A 121 -14.18 -10.80 -5.04
CA LEU A 121 -15.39 -10.54 -5.82
C LEU A 121 -16.03 -9.19 -5.47
N ILE A 122 -16.08 -8.80 -4.20
CA ILE A 122 -16.72 -7.55 -3.76
C ILE A 122 -15.90 -6.32 -4.15
N ASN A 123 -14.57 -6.43 -4.13
CA ASN A 123 -13.67 -5.31 -4.42
C ASN A 123 -13.29 -5.19 -5.91
N CYS A 124 -13.82 -6.06 -6.77
CA CYS A 124 -13.67 -5.96 -8.22
C CYS A 124 -14.74 -5.03 -8.81
N PRO A 125 -14.37 -3.90 -9.44
CA PRO A 125 -15.31 -3.00 -10.10
C PRO A 125 -16.20 -3.70 -11.15
N GLU A 126 -15.66 -4.71 -11.83
CA GLU A 126 -16.33 -5.48 -12.87
C GLU A 126 -17.45 -6.37 -12.30
N ILE A 127 -17.36 -6.74 -11.01
CA ILE A 127 -18.34 -7.59 -10.31
C ILE A 127 -19.33 -6.77 -9.49
N LEU A 128 -18.98 -5.51 -9.16
CA LEU A 128 -19.83 -4.62 -8.38
C LEU A 128 -21.29 -4.53 -8.87
N PRO A 129 -21.60 -4.51 -10.19
CA PRO A 129 -22.98 -4.53 -10.66
C PRO A 129 -23.77 -5.78 -10.24
N PHE A 130 -23.13 -6.94 -10.15
CA PHE A 130 -23.76 -8.18 -9.68
C PHE A 130 -24.04 -8.13 -8.19
N TYR A 131 -23.06 -7.63 -7.42
CA TYR A 131 -23.22 -7.42 -5.98
C TYR A 131 -24.37 -6.46 -5.68
N GLN A 132 -24.41 -5.31 -6.35
CA GLN A 132 -25.48 -4.34 -6.20
C GLN A 132 -26.83 -4.92 -6.63
N ALA A 133 -26.91 -5.61 -7.76
CA ALA A 133 -28.17 -6.19 -8.22
C ALA A 133 -28.79 -7.17 -7.22
N GLU A 134 -27.97 -7.92 -6.48
CA GLU A 134 -28.44 -8.88 -5.48
C GLU A 134 -28.71 -8.23 -4.12
N TYR A 135 -27.85 -7.33 -3.66
CA TYR A 135 -27.86 -6.88 -2.26
C TYR A 135 -28.37 -5.44 -2.03
N SER A 136 -28.72 -4.67 -3.07
CA SER A 136 -29.15 -3.25 -2.91
C SER A 136 -30.36 -3.03 -2.00
N THR A 137 -31.18 -4.05 -1.78
CA THR A 137 -32.42 -3.99 -0.99
C THR A 137 -32.29 -4.50 0.43
N PHE A 138 -31.12 -5.04 0.80
CA PHE A 138 -30.90 -5.64 2.11
C PHE A 138 -30.46 -4.58 3.15
N PRO A 139 -30.83 -4.76 4.43
CA PRO A 139 -30.36 -3.89 5.50
C PRO A 139 -28.90 -4.17 5.84
N ASP A 140 -28.07 -3.12 5.96
CA ASP A 140 -26.62 -3.19 6.19
C ASP A 140 -26.18 -4.18 7.29
N ASN A 141 -26.98 -4.32 8.35
CA ASN A 141 -26.65 -5.14 9.51
C ASN A 141 -26.64 -6.65 9.23
N GLU A 142 -27.26 -7.12 8.15
CA GLU A 142 -27.36 -8.54 7.79
C GLU A 142 -26.56 -8.91 6.54
N ILE A 143 -26.05 -7.91 5.82
CA ILE A 143 -25.38 -8.10 4.52
C ILE A 143 -24.11 -8.91 4.67
N ASP A 144 -23.26 -8.62 5.65
CA ASP A 144 -21.95 -9.27 5.78
C ASP A 144 -22.05 -10.80 5.91
N ALA A 145 -22.92 -11.28 6.80
CA ALA A 145 -23.12 -12.72 7.01
C ALA A 145 -23.77 -13.41 5.79
N LEU A 146 -24.66 -12.70 5.09
CA LEU A 146 -25.33 -13.19 3.89
C LEU A 146 -24.35 -13.29 2.72
N VAL A 147 -23.50 -12.29 2.55
CA VAL A 147 -22.48 -12.23 1.50
C VAL A 147 -21.45 -13.33 1.69
N ASP A 148 -20.97 -13.53 2.91
CA ASP A 148 -19.99 -14.58 3.22
C ASP A 148 -20.52 -15.99 2.91
N SER A 149 -21.81 -16.22 3.12
CA SER A 149 -22.42 -17.55 2.95
C SER A 149 -23.00 -17.81 1.56
N HIS A 150 -23.55 -16.77 0.89
CA HIS A 150 -24.38 -16.94 -0.30
C HIS A 150 -23.76 -16.40 -1.60
N PHE A 151 -22.91 -15.38 -1.53
CA PHE A 151 -22.53 -14.62 -2.73
C PHE A 151 -21.74 -15.45 -3.75
N ILE A 152 -20.77 -16.25 -3.29
CA ILE A 152 -19.93 -17.07 -4.19
C ILE A 152 -20.77 -18.12 -4.95
N PRO A 153 -21.57 -18.98 -4.28
CA PRO A 153 -22.44 -19.93 -4.98
C PRO A 153 -23.42 -19.25 -5.94
N TRP A 154 -24.03 -18.14 -5.51
CA TRP A 154 -24.97 -17.37 -6.32
C TRP A 154 -24.31 -16.81 -7.58
N TYR A 155 -23.15 -16.18 -7.43
CA TYR A 155 -22.40 -15.58 -8.55
C TYR A 155 -22.03 -16.63 -9.60
N LYS A 156 -21.54 -17.80 -9.15
CA LYS A 156 -21.23 -18.94 -10.03
C LYS A 156 -22.45 -19.44 -10.80
N HIS A 157 -23.60 -19.49 -10.13
CA HIS A 157 -24.86 -19.86 -10.78
C HIS A 157 -25.33 -18.81 -11.79
N GLN A 158 -25.19 -17.51 -11.49
CA GLN A 158 -25.53 -16.44 -12.43
C GLN A 158 -24.68 -16.47 -13.69
N ILE A 159 -23.36 -16.71 -13.58
CA ILE A 159 -22.48 -16.84 -14.75
C ILE A 159 -22.91 -18.00 -15.65
N ASN A 160 -23.18 -19.16 -15.06
CA ASN A 160 -23.58 -20.34 -15.80
C ASN A 160 -24.95 -20.17 -16.47
N ASN A 161 -25.92 -19.58 -15.78
CA ASN A 161 -27.30 -19.46 -16.28
C ASN A 161 -27.48 -18.36 -17.32
N ARG A 162 -26.78 -17.23 -17.15
CA ARG A 162 -26.84 -16.11 -18.12
C ARG A 162 -25.97 -16.35 -19.35
N GLY A 163 -25.19 -17.44 -19.38
CA GLY A 163 -24.30 -17.76 -20.49
C GLY A 163 -23.22 -16.69 -20.71
N ILE A 164 -22.69 -16.11 -19.62
CA ILE A 164 -21.66 -15.08 -19.71
C ILE A 164 -20.37 -15.71 -20.24
N VAL A 165 -19.89 -15.22 -21.40
CA VAL A 165 -18.71 -15.77 -22.10
C VAL A 165 -17.44 -14.98 -21.79
N ASP A 166 -17.53 -13.88 -21.04
CA ASP A 166 -16.36 -13.09 -20.64
C ASP A 166 -15.37 -13.98 -19.85
N PRO A 167 -14.17 -14.25 -20.40
CA PRO A 167 -13.19 -15.11 -19.76
C PRO A 167 -12.79 -14.65 -18.36
N LEU A 168 -12.77 -13.33 -18.14
CA LEU A 168 -12.36 -12.72 -16.88
C LEU A 168 -13.39 -13.00 -15.78
N LEU A 169 -14.67 -12.75 -16.05
CA LEU A 169 -15.76 -13.03 -15.11
C LEU A 169 -15.88 -14.54 -14.81
N VAL A 170 -15.76 -15.38 -15.85
CA VAL A 170 -15.76 -16.84 -15.68
C VAL A 170 -14.60 -17.29 -14.79
N SER A 171 -13.39 -16.76 -15.00
CA SER A 171 -12.22 -17.13 -14.18
C SER A 171 -12.38 -16.76 -12.71
N LEU A 172 -12.97 -15.60 -12.42
CA LEU A 172 -13.24 -15.13 -11.05
C LEU A 172 -14.27 -16.02 -10.32
N SER A 173 -15.18 -16.67 -11.07
CA SER A 173 -16.15 -17.62 -10.50
C SER A 173 -15.53 -18.90 -9.95
N TRP A 174 -14.33 -19.28 -10.42
CA TRP A 174 -13.64 -20.49 -9.97
C TRP A 174 -12.88 -20.30 -8.67
N GLY A 175 -12.54 -19.06 -8.34
CA GLY A 175 -11.86 -18.68 -7.11
C GLY A 175 -10.34 -18.77 -7.17
N PRO A 176 -9.67 -18.27 -6.12
CA PRO A 176 -8.21 -18.19 -6.06
C PRO A 176 -7.57 -19.57 -5.86
N GLY A 177 -6.34 -19.71 -6.36
CA GLY A 177 -5.51 -20.87 -6.04
C GLY A 177 -5.16 -20.93 -4.55
N ALA A 178 -5.20 -22.13 -3.97
CA ALA A 178 -4.90 -22.34 -2.54
C ALA A 178 -3.43 -22.14 -2.18
N TYR A 179 -2.53 -22.06 -3.15
CA TYR A 179 -1.08 -21.94 -2.90
C TYR A 179 -0.65 -20.48 -2.86
N ALA A 180 -0.15 -20.02 -1.71
CA ALA A 180 0.24 -18.62 -1.50
C ALA A 180 1.69 -18.48 -1.03
N LYS A 181 2.34 -17.43 -1.50
CA LYS A 181 3.61 -16.93 -0.96
C LYS A 181 3.32 -16.03 0.24
N VAL A 182 4.06 -16.24 1.33
CA VAL A 182 3.89 -15.52 2.60
C VAL A 182 5.17 -14.76 2.91
N TRP A 183 5.03 -13.46 3.18
CA TRP A 183 6.11 -12.57 3.60
C TRP A 183 5.85 -12.04 5.01
N ARG A 184 6.93 -11.76 5.75
CA ARG A 184 6.85 -11.09 7.07
C ARG A 184 6.59 -9.60 6.97
N SER A 185 6.91 -9.01 5.81
CA SER A 185 6.64 -7.62 5.51
C SER A 185 6.29 -7.46 4.04
N TYR A 186 5.35 -6.60 3.73
CA TYR A 186 4.89 -6.32 2.38
C TYR A 186 4.73 -4.82 2.18
N VAL A 187 5.24 -4.30 1.07
CA VAL A 187 5.03 -2.91 0.67
C VAL A 187 3.97 -2.87 -0.41
N ILE A 188 2.98 -2.00 -0.23
CA ILE A 188 1.97 -1.70 -1.24
C ILE A 188 1.45 -0.28 -1.01
N ASN A 189 1.22 0.46 -2.09
CA ASN A 189 0.66 1.83 -2.06
C ASN A 189 1.42 2.81 -1.15
N GLY A 190 2.75 2.74 -1.06
CA GLY A 190 3.53 3.64 -0.19
C GLY A 190 3.64 3.18 1.27
N TYR A 191 2.86 2.18 1.68
CA TYR A 191 2.82 1.68 3.05
C TYR A 191 3.59 0.38 3.19
N THR A 192 4.21 0.17 4.36
CA THR A 192 4.84 -1.12 4.71
C THR A 192 4.00 -1.78 5.79
N TYR A 193 3.49 -2.98 5.48
CA TYR A 193 2.77 -3.84 6.40
C TYR A 193 3.75 -4.86 6.99
N HIS A 194 3.51 -5.26 8.23
CA HIS A 194 4.29 -6.25 8.96
C HIS A 194 3.36 -7.27 9.60
N THR A 195 3.78 -8.53 9.67
CA THR A 195 3.08 -9.53 10.49
C THR A 195 3.26 -9.19 11.97
N VAL A 196 2.26 -9.48 12.81
CA VAL A 196 2.26 -9.15 14.25
C VAL A 196 3.55 -9.60 14.97
N GLY A 197 4.11 -10.76 14.63
CA GLY A 197 5.35 -11.27 15.23
C GLY A 197 6.66 -10.67 14.71
N TYR A 198 6.61 -9.65 13.85
CA TYR A 198 7.79 -9.01 13.23
C TYR A 198 7.90 -7.50 13.58
N GLY A 199 6.96 -6.97 14.37
CA GLY A 199 6.92 -5.57 14.83
C GLY A 199 7.51 -5.40 16.22
#